data_AF-A0A2G3DYU6-F1
#
_entry.id   AF-A0A2G3DYU6-F1
#
_cell.length_a   1.000
_cell.length_b   1.000
_cell.length_c   1.000
_cell.angle_alpha   90.00
_cell.angle_beta   90.00
_cell.angle_gamma   90.00
#
_symmetry.space_group_name_H-M   'P 1'
#
loop_
_entity.id
_entity.type
_entity.pdbx_description
1 polymer ?
#
loop_
_entity_poly.entity_id
_entity_poly.type
_entity_poly.pdbx_seq_one_letter_code
_entity_poly.pdbx_strand_id
1 'polypeptide(L)'
;MLDLIDRSSVVHTQEHTETYTIPEFQKLVLDGKITDRTATAKLVIGGFVNDSYHIYIDRMLVTRSTGVITYRGILRLYRMEDLQIQVTYKAQRFFTREEYKRNSKDKKDKRKRGKRS
;
A
#
# COMPACT_ATOMS: atom_id res chain seq x y z
N MET A 1 -6.58 45.46 7.42
CA MET A 1 -5.70 44.47 6.77
C MET A 1 -6.28 43.10 7.10
N LEU A 2 -6.88 42.42 6.12
CA LEU A 2 -7.29 41.03 6.29
C LEU A 2 -6.05 40.15 6.11
N ASP A 3 -5.69 39.41 7.15
CA ASP A 3 -4.64 38.41 7.08
C ASP A 3 -4.99 37.36 6.02
N LEU A 4 -4.08 37.27 5.06
CA LEU A 4 -4.06 36.31 3.97
C LEU A 4 -3.81 34.93 4.60
N ILE A 5 -4.89 34.19 4.88
CA ILE A 5 -4.77 32.79 5.28
C ILE A 5 -4.13 32.03 4.13
N ASP A 6 -2.84 31.75 4.27
CA ASP A 6 -2.09 30.81 3.46
C ASP A 6 -2.73 29.43 3.63
N ARG A 7 -3.72 29.13 2.79
CA ARG A 7 -4.31 27.80 2.63
C ARG A 7 -3.32 26.92 1.87
N SER A 8 -2.15 26.69 2.47
CA SER A 8 -1.27 25.62 2.08
C SER A 8 -2.09 24.32 2.15
N SER A 9 -2.33 23.75 0.97
CA SER A 9 -3.13 22.56 0.76
C SER A 9 -2.50 21.40 1.54
N VAL A 10 -3.01 21.11 2.74
CA VAL A 10 -2.51 20.00 3.57
C VAL A 10 -2.97 18.70 2.92
N VAL A 11 -2.08 18.08 2.15
CA VAL A 11 -2.26 16.73 1.62
C VAL A 11 -2.26 15.77 2.82
N HIS A 12 -3.44 15.38 3.28
CA HIS A 12 -3.58 14.34 4.30
C HIS A 12 -3.37 12.97 3.64
N THR A 13 -2.10 12.57 3.49
CA THR A 13 -1.75 11.16 3.28
C THR A 13 -1.66 10.51 4.66
N GLN A 14 -2.74 9.88 5.11
CA GLN A 14 -2.69 8.99 6.27
C GLN A 14 -2.41 7.57 5.75
N GLU A 15 -1.22 7.07 6.04
CA GLU A 15 -0.97 5.64 5.96
C GLU A 15 -1.74 4.97 7.10
N HIS A 16 -2.59 4.01 6.75
CA HIS A 16 -3.35 3.24 7.71
C HIS A 16 -2.80 1.82 7.77
N THR A 17 -2.66 1.28 8.98
CA THR A 17 -2.13 -0.05 9.19
C THR A 17 -3.15 -0.90 9.94
N GLU A 18 -3.43 -2.08 9.39
CA GLU A 18 -4.35 -3.06 9.97
C GLU A 18 -3.63 -4.40 10.17
N THR A 19 -4.14 -5.21 11.08
CA THR A 19 -3.63 -6.55 11.35
C THR A 19 -4.72 -7.57 11.09
N TYR A 20 -4.39 -8.63 10.36
CA TYR A 20 -5.31 -9.71 10.03
C TYR A 20 -4.72 -11.07 10.39
N THR A 21 -5.58 -12.06 10.59
CA THR A 21 -5.13 -13.46 10.55
C THR A 21 -4.76 -13.85 9.12
N ILE A 22 -3.94 -14.90 8.95
CA ILE A 22 -3.57 -15.41 7.62
C ILE A 22 -4.80 -15.75 6.74
N PRO A 23 -5.83 -16.46 7.24
CA PRO A 23 -7.01 -16.77 6.43
C PRO A 23 -7.81 -15.53 6.01
N GLU A 24 -7.98 -14.55 6.90
CA GLU A 24 -8.66 -13.30 6.58
C GLU A 24 -7.91 -12.50 5.53
N PHE A 25 -6.59 -12.37 5.70
CA PHE A 25 -5.73 -11.72 4.72
C PHE A 25 -5.87 -12.38 3.34
N GLN A 26 -5.78 -13.71 3.26
CA GLN A 26 -5.94 -14.44 2.00
C GLN A 26 -7.29 -14.20 1.34
N LYS A 27 -8.38 -14.14 2.13
CA LYS A 27 -9.71 -13.83 1.62
C LYS A 27 -9.78 -12.41 1.04
N LEU A 28 -9.22 -11.41 1.74
CA LEU A 28 -9.20 -10.02 1.27
C LEU A 28 -8.38 -9.84 -0.01
N VAL A 29 -7.31 -10.61 -0.19
CA VAL A 29 -6.52 -10.64 -1.42
C VAL A 29 -7.31 -11.26 -2.57
N LEU A 30 -7.99 -12.39 -2.34
CA LEU A 30 -8.83 -13.05 -3.35
C LEU A 30 -10.02 -12.19 -3.77
N ASP A 31 -10.61 -11.44 -2.84
CA ASP A 31 -11.67 -10.46 -3.10
C ASP A 31 -11.16 -9.19 -3.83
N GLY A 32 -9.84 -9.05 -4.03
CA GLY A 32 -9.21 -7.89 -4.67
C GLY A 32 -9.21 -6.62 -3.81
N LYS A 33 -9.53 -6.72 -2.51
CA LYS A 33 -9.55 -5.59 -1.57
C LYS A 33 -8.15 -5.15 -1.17
N ILE A 34 -7.20 -6.09 -1.10
CA ILE A 34 -5.79 -5.82 -0.83
C ILE A 34 -4.98 -6.30 -2.04
N THR A 35 -4.15 -5.42 -2.57
CA THR A 35 -3.26 -5.70 -3.71
C THR A 35 -1.89 -5.09 -3.49
N ASP A 36 -0.86 -5.58 -4.19
CA ASP A 36 0.50 -4.99 -4.12
C ASP A 36 0.54 -3.52 -4.56
N ARG A 37 -0.46 -3.08 -5.33
CA ARG A 37 -0.62 -1.67 -5.73
C ARG A 37 -1.15 -0.79 -4.60
N THR A 38 -1.98 -1.34 -3.73
CA THR A 38 -2.72 -0.59 -2.71
C THR A 38 -2.11 -0.71 -1.32
N ALA A 39 -1.33 -1.76 -1.04
CA ALA A 39 -0.76 -1.99 0.27
C ALA A 39 0.62 -2.69 0.21
N THR A 40 1.27 -2.78 1.36
CA THR A 40 2.38 -3.70 1.64
C THR A 40 2.00 -4.58 2.83
N ALA A 41 2.53 -5.79 2.90
CA ALA A 41 2.25 -6.73 3.98
C ALA A 41 3.55 -7.22 4.64
N LYS A 42 3.51 -7.38 5.97
CA LYS A 42 4.59 -7.97 6.78
C LYS A 42 4.06 -9.07 7.68
N LEU A 43 4.88 -10.10 7.89
CA LEU A 43 4.55 -11.17 8.84
C LEU A 43 4.88 -10.72 10.26
N VAL A 44 3.94 -10.90 11.17
CA VAL A 44 4.10 -10.66 12.60
C VAL A 44 4.04 -12.02 13.31
N ILE A 45 5.02 -12.26 14.19
CA ILE A 45 5.15 -13.50 14.96
C ILE A 45 5.29 -13.13 16.44
N GLY A 46 4.36 -13.58 17.28
CA GLY A 46 4.38 -13.29 18.73
C GLY A 46 4.37 -11.79 19.05
N GLY A 47 3.72 -10.97 18.21
CA GLY A 47 3.65 -9.52 18.36
C GLY A 47 4.82 -8.74 17.73
N PHE A 48 5.83 -9.41 17.17
CA PHE A 48 6.97 -8.76 16.53
C PHE A 48 6.93 -8.89 15.02
N VAL A 49 7.16 -7.77 14.32
CA VAL A 49 7.34 -7.75 12.87
C VAL A 49 8.62 -8.51 12.52
N ASN A 50 8.50 -9.52 11.64
CA ASN A 50 9.63 -10.31 11.21
C ASN A 50 10.07 -9.92 9.78
N ASP A 51 11.14 -9.13 9.69
CA ASP A 51 11.67 -8.65 8.42
C ASP A 51 12.40 -9.73 7.60
N SER A 52 12.58 -10.94 8.14
CA SER A 52 13.16 -12.06 7.37
C SER A 52 12.17 -12.67 6.37
N TYR A 53 10.88 -12.36 6.50
CA TYR A 53 9.83 -12.82 5.60
C TYR A 53 9.35 -11.68 4.71
N HIS A 54 9.23 -11.95 3.42
CA HIS A 54 8.64 -11.03 2.45
C HIS A 54 7.34 -11.60 1.92
N ILE A 55 6.29 -10.79 1.92
CA ILE A 55 4.97 -11.17 1.42
C ILE A 55 4.73 -10.46 0.09
N TYR A 56 4.42 -11.25 -0.94
CA TYR A 56 3.92 -10.76 -2.22
C TYR A 56 2.41 -10.96 -2.24
N ILE A 57 1.66 -9.87 -2.23
CA ILE A 57 0.20 -9.88 -2.01
C ILE A 57 -0.49 -10.53 -3.19
N ASP A 58 -0.30 -10.01 -4.41
CA ASP A 58 -1.03 -10.44 -5.61
C ASP A 58 -0.67 -11.89 -6.01
N ARG A 59 0.52 -12.35 -5.60
CA ARG A 59 1.00 -13.71 -5.88
C ARG A 59 0.66 -14.71 -4.78
N MET A 60 0.07 -14.25 -3.66
CA MET A 60 -0.17 -15.05 -2.46
C MET A 60 1.05 -15.87 -2.04
N LEU A 61 2.23 -15.25 -2.12
CA LEU A 61 3.52 -15.91 -1.94
C LEU A 61 4.25 -15.30 -0.75
N VAL A 62 4.91 -16.15 0.04
CA VAL A 62 5.86 -15.71 1.05
C VAL A 62 7.26 -16.20 0.67
N THR A 63 8.25 -15.38 0.89
CA THR A 63 9.66 -15.79 0.76
C THR A 63 10.38 -15.51 2.06
N ARG A 64 11.43 -16.28 2.30
CA ARG A 64 12.43 -16.06 3.36
C ARG A 64 13.78 -15.93 2.67
N SER A 65 14.76 -15.34 3.35
CA SER A 65 16.16 -15.24 2.86
C SER A 65 16.73 -16.54 2.28
N THR A 66 16.27 -17.71 2.76
CA THR A 66 16.71 -19.04 2.31
C THR A 66 15.89 -19.66 1.17
N GLY A 67 14.83 -18.99 0.68
CA GLY A 67 13.99 -19.50 -0.41
C GLY A 67 12.50 -19.21 -0.26
N VAL A 68 11.70 -19.82 -1.12
CA VAL A 68 10.24 -19.69 -1.10
C VAL A 68 9.64 -20.49 0.06
N ILE A 69 8.71 -19.90 0.80
CA ILE A 69 7.93 -20.57 1.83
C ILE A 69 6.44 -20.33 1.59
N THR A 70 5.61 -21.36 1.74
CA THR A 70 4.17 -21.20 1.59
C THR A 70 3.54 -20.79 2.93
N TYR A 71 2.35 -20.18 2.91
CA TYR A 71 1.57 -19.95 4.13
C TYR A 71 1.34 -21.25 4.93
N ARG A 72 1.14 -22.38 4.25
CA ARG A 72 1.07 -23.71 4.88
C ARG A 72 2.38 -24.10 5.57
N GLY A 73 3.53 -23.74 4.99
CA GLY A 73 4.84 -23.94 5.61
C GLY A 73 4.98 -23.14 6.91
N ILE A 74 4.54 -21.89 6.92
CA ILE A 74 4.58 -21.02 8.12
C ILE A 74 3.68 -21.59 9.23
N LEU A 75 2.47 -22.05 8.88
CA LEU A 75 1.53 -22.66 9.82
C LEU A 75 2.02 -23.99 10.43
N ARG A 76 3.05 -24.62 9.84
CA ARG A 76 3.72 -25.80 10.42
C ARG A 76 4.82 -25.42 11.41
N LEU A 77 5.36 -24.21 11.32
CA LEU A 77 6.48 -23.74 12.14
C LEU A 77 6.01 -23.00 13.39
N TYR A 78 4.85 -22.33 13.32
CA TYR A 78 4.32 -21.49 14.38
C TYR A 78 2.86 -21.81 14.66
N ARG A 79 2.41 -21.51 15.88
CA ARG A 79 0.99 -21.62 16.25
C ARG A 79 0.21 -20.49 15.58
N MET A 80 -1.04 -20.77 15.20
CA MET A 80 -1.89 -19.77 14.55
C MET A 80 -2.11 -18.53 15.40
N GLU A 81 -2.22 -18.69 16.72
CA GLU A 81 -2.42 -17.61 17.70
C GLU A 81 -1.27 -16.59 17.69
N ASP A 82 -0.06 -17.04 17.33
CA ASP A 82 1.14 -16.21 17.29
C ASP A 82 1.32 -15.50 15.94
N LEU A 83 0.52 -15.84 14.93
CA LEU A 83 0.72 -15.40 13.54
C LEU A 83 -0.30 -14.34 13.13
N GLN A 84 0.21 -13.19 12.69
CA GLN A 84 -0.60 -12.11 12.12
C GLN A 84 0.07 -11.55 10.87
N ILE A 85 -0.74 -10.94 10.00
CA ILE A 85 -0.28 -10.20 8.84
C ILE A 85 -0.59 -8.73 9.09
N GLN A 86 0.46 -7.91 9.22
CA GLN A 86 0.32 -6.47 9.28
C GLN A 86 0.30 -5.92 7.85
N VAL A 87 -0.76 -5.21 7.51
CA VAL A 87 -0.96 -4.60 6.20
C VAL A 87 -0.92 -3.09 6.35
N THR A 88 -0.02 -2.44 5.62
CA THR A 88 0.07 -0.99 5.55
C THR A 88 -0.48 -0.53 4.20
N TYR A 89 -1.59 0.18 4.22
CA TYR A 89 -2.22 0.74 3.04
C TYR A 89 -1.47 1.98 2.58
N LYS A 90 -1.12 2.00 1.30
CA LYS A 90 -0.44 3.13 0.65
C LYS A 90 -1.43 4.28 0.54
N ALA A 91 -0.99 5.47 0.94
CA ALA A 91 -1.84 6.64 0.85
C ALA A 91 -2.21 6.94 -0.62
N GLN A 92 -3.51 6.95 -0.93
CA GLN A 92 -3.98 7.41 -2.22
C GLN A 92 -3.92 8.94 -2.27
N ARG A 93 -3.18 9.47 -3.24
CA ARG A 93 -3.16 10.90 -3.53
C ARG A 93 -4.47 11.30 -4.21
N PHE A 94 -5.38 11.91 -3.46
CA PHE A 94 -6.53 12.59 -4.03
C PHE A 94 -6.10 14.01 -4.43
N PHE A 95 -6.01 14.26 -5.74
CA PHE A 95 -5.85 15.63 -6.24
C PHE A 95 -7.13 16.41 -6.00
N THR A 96 -6.99 17.64 -5.52
CA THR A 96 -8.14 18.55 -5.47
C THR A 96 -8.61 18.88 -6.89
N ARG A 97 -9.90 19.24 -7.06
CA ARG A 97 -10.46 19.69 -8.36
C ARG A 97 -9.64 20.81 -9.00
N GLU A 98 -9.01 21.66 -8.19
CA GLU A 98 -8.21 22.80 -8.64
C GLU A 98 -6.83 22.38 -9.17
N GLU A 99 -6.19 21.39 -8.56
CA GLU A 99 -4.95 20.80 -9.07
C GLU A 99 -5.20 20.04 -10.38
N TYR A 100 -6.31 19.31 -10.49
CA TYR A 100 -6.67 18.63 -11.74
C TYR A 100 -6.78 19.62 -12.92
N LYS A 101 -7.39 20.80 -12.68
CA LYS A 101 -7.49 21.87 -13.69
C LYS A 101 -6.12 22.48 -14.05
N ARG A 102 -5.23 22.69 -13.08
CA ARG A 102 -3.86 23.16 -13.34
C ARG A 102 -3.04 22.16 -14.14
N ASN A 103 -3.04 20.89 -13.72
CA ASN A 103 -2.27 19.82 -14.37
C ASN A 103 -2.78 19.50 -15.80
N SER A 104 -4.08 19.71 -16.07
CA SER A 104 -4.67 19.57 -17.40
C SER A 104 -4.25 20.70 -18.37
N LYS A 105 -4.15 21.94 -17.87
CA LYS A 105 -3.67 23.09 -18.67
C LYS A 105 -2.20 22.92 -19.08
N ASP A 106 -1.32 22.52 -18.16
CA ASP A 106 0.10 22.30 -18.44
C ASP A 106 0.35 21.21 -19.49
N LYS A 107 -0.45 20.13 -19.48
CA LYS A 107 -0.37 19.09 -20.52
C LYS A 107 -0.85 19.58 -21.89
N LYS A 108 -1.80 20.53 -21.94
CA LYS A 108 -2.34 21.08 -23.19
C LYS A 108 -1.33 22.02 -23.87
N ASP A 109 -0.58 22.79 -23.08
CA ASP A 109 0.45 23.69 -23.60
C ASP A 109 1.72 22.94 -24.06
N LYS A 110 2.12 21.87 -23.37
CA LYS A 110 3.22 21.00 -23.84
C LYS A 110 2.91 20.33 -25.18
N ARG A 111 1.66 19.89 -25.39
CA ARG A 111 1.22 19.29 -26.68
C ARG A 111 1.20 20.29 -27.84
N LYS A 112 0.99 21.59 -27.58
CA LYS A 112 1.07 22.63 -28.60
C LYS A 112 2.51 22.99 -28.97
N ARG A 113 3.45 22.96 -28.02
CA ARG A 113 4.86 23.25 -28.28
C ARG A 113 5.60 22.14 -29.02
N GLY A 114 5.25 20.86 -28.81
CA GLY A 114 5.89 19.73 -29.50
C GLY A 114 5.49 19.53 -30.98
N LYS A 115 4.59 20.36 -31.52
CA LYS A 115 4.12 20.27 -32.92
C LYS A 115 4.76 21.33 -33.84
N ARG A 116 5.76 22.07 -33.33
CA ARG A 116 6.47 23.17 -34.03
C ARG A 116 7.98 22.91 -34.15
N SER A 117 8.43 21.67 -34.05
CA SER A 117 9.82 21.27 -34.29
C SER A 117 9.88 20.30 -35.46
#